data_AF-A0A6H1RG09-F1
#
_entry.id   AF-A0A6H1RG09-F1
#
_cell.length_a   1.000
_cell.length_b   1.000
_cell.length_c   1.000
_cell.angle_alpha   90.00
_cell.angle_beta   90.00
_cell.angle_gamma   90.00
#
_symmetry.space_group_name_H-M   'P 1'
#
loop_
_entity.id
_entity.type
_entity.pdbx_description
1 polymer ?
#
loop_
_entity_poly.entity_id
_entity_poly.type
_entity_poly.pdbx_seq_one_letter_code
_entity_poly.pdbx_strand_id
1 'polypeptide(L)' 'MWQQDNWAKFDRLEIDGRPAASAIDKSATQARLCSALFDAGGGVIIIDVSEFRDQGLDECAGGVKIAEAIAPRMPK' A
#
# COMPACT_ATOMS: atom_id res chain seq x y z
N MET A 1 6.04 22.62 15.59
CA MET A 1 6.12 21.96 14.28
C MET A 1 4.92 21.03 14.18
N TRP A 2 3.94 21.35 13.33
CA TRP A 2 2.71 20.56 13.22
C TRP A 2 3.02 19.29 12.42
N GLN A 3 3.20 18.16 13.11
CA GLN A 3 3.15 16.85 12.46
C GLN A 3 1.66 16.49 12.37
N GLN A 4 1.02 16.91 11.28
CA GLN A 4 -0.31 16.40 10.96
C GLN A 4 -0.11 14.97 10.46
N ASP A 5 -0.47 14.01 11.31
CA ASP A 5 -0.60 12.63 10.92
C ASP A 5 -1.81 12.52 9.97
N ASN A 6 -1.53 12.40 8.67
CA ASN A 6 -2.54 12.30 7.62
C ASN A 6 -2.98 10.85 7.37
N TRP A 7 -2.39 9.89 8.08
CA TRP A 7 -2.65 8.47 7.85
C TRP A 7 -3.77 7.97 8.77
N ALA A 8 -4.77 7.32 8.19
CA ALA A 8 -5.69 6.48 8.94
C ALA A 8 -5.04 5.14 9.31
N LYS A 9 -4.16 4.65 8.43
CA LYS A 9 -3.33 3.46 8.63
C LYS A 9 -1.99 3.68 7.94
N PHE A 10 -0.90 3.28 8.59
CA PHE A 10 0.43 3.24 7.97
C PHE A 10 1.24 2.12 8.61
N ASP A 11 1.42 1.04 7.86
CA ASP A 11 2.21 -0.12 8.29
C ASP A 11 3.48 -0.20 7.45
N ARG A 12 4.62 -0.32 8.14
CA ARG A 12 5.90 -0.61 7.49
C ARG A 12 6.01 -2.11 7.28
N LEU A 13 6.44 -2.48 6.07
CA LEU A 13 6.50 -3.86 5.62
C LEU A 13 7.85 -4.13 4.94
N GLU A 14 8.10 -5.39 4.68
CA GLU A 14 9.17 -5.84 3.80
C GLU A 14 8.59 -6.82 2.79
N ILE A 15 8.86 -6.61 1.50
CA ILE A 15 8.37 -7.46 0.41
C ILE A 15 9.57 -7.85 -0.45
N ASP A 16 9.84 -9.14 -0.59
CA ASP A 16 11.00 -9.65 -1.36
C ASP A 16 12.36 -9.04 -0.90
N GLY A 17 12.49 -8.78 0.41
CA GLY A 17 13.68 -8.13 0.99
C GLY A 17 13.79 -6.63 0.70
N ARG A 18 12.73 -6.01 0.18
CA ARG A 18 12.68 -4.58 -0.17
C ARG A 18 11.85 -3.82 0.86
N PRO A 19 12.24 -2.58 1.20
CA PRO A 19 11.38 -1.70 1.98
C PRO A 19 10.02 -1.53 1.31
N ALA A 20 8.97 -1.72 2.10
CA ALA A 20 7.59 -1.57 1.65
C ALA A 20 6.73 -0.90 2.73
N ALA A 21 5.54 -0.47 2.34
CA ALA A 21 4.52 0.00 3.26
C ALA A 21 3.12 -0.28 2.71
N SER A 22 2.14 -0.38 3.61
CA SER A 22 0.72 -0.25 3.26
C SER A 22 0.12 0.91 4.02
N ALA A 23 -0.69 1.73 3.36
CA ALA A 23 -1.21 2.94 3.95
C ALA A 23 -2.63 3.27 3.47
N ILE A 24 -3.40 3.89 4.37
CA ILE A 24 -4.69 4.50 4.08
C ILE A 24 -4.58 5.96 4.50
N ASP A 25 -4.70 6.88 3.55
CA ASP A 25 -4.81 8.30 3.87
C ASP A 25 -6.18 8.60 4.50
N LYS A 26 -6.24 9.52 5.47
CA LYS A 26 -7.50 9.89 6.15
C LYS A 26 -8.58 10.36 5.18
N SER A 27 -8.22 11.06 4.10
CA SER A 27 -9.15 11.50 3.06
C SER A 27 -9.65 10.35 2.16
N ALA A 28 -8.87 9.26 2.07
CA ALA A 28 -9.17 8.10 1.24
C ALA A 28 -10.04 7.04 1.94
N THR A 29 -10.29 7.18 3.25
CA THR A 29 -11.12 6.24 4.04
C THR A 29 -12.53 6.05 3.47
N GLN A 30 -13.20 7.11 3.02
CA GLN A 30 -14.54 7.00 2.41
C GLN A 30 -14.50 6.31 1.04
N ALA A 31 -13.40 6.45 0.31
CA ALA A 31 -13.18 5.77 -0.96
C ALA A 31 -12.71 4.31 -0.79
N ARG A 32 -12.47 3.88 0.46
CA ARG A 32 -11.98 2.54 0.80
C ARG A 32 -10.76 2.14 0.00
N LEU A 33 -9.87 3.11 -0.17
CA LEU A 33 -8.65 2.93 -0.93
C LEU A 33 -7.51 2.65 0.05
N CYS A 34 -6.79 1.56 -0.20
CA CYS A 34 -5.52 1.30 0.43
C CYS A 34 -4.42 1.22 -0.61
N SER A 35 -3.29 1.85 -0.30
CA SER A 35 -2.09 1.81 -1.11
C SER A 35 -1.10 0.83 -0.51
N ALA A 36 -0.59 -0.11 -1.30
CA ALA A 36 0.62 -0.84 -1.01
C ALA A 36 1.76 -0.31 -1.90
N LEU A 37 2.93 -0.07 -1.32
CA LEU A 37 4.08 0.45 -2.06
C LEU A 37 5.36 -0.26 -1.67
N PHE A 38 6.27 -0.42 -2.64
CA PHE A 38 7.57 -1.04 -2.41
C PHE A 38 8.64 -0.46 -3.36
N ASP A 39 9.90 -0.61 -2.96
CA ASP A 39 11.06 -0.19 -3.75
C ASP A 39 11.26 -1.09 -4.99
N ALA A 40 11.25 -0.49 -6.17
CA ALA A 40 11.38 -1.16 -7.45
C ALA A 40 12.81 -1.11 -8.06
N GLY A 41 13.83 -0.76 -7.27
CA GLY A 41 15.24 -0.76 -7.71
C GLY A 41 15.59 0.47 -8.56
N GLY A 42 15.22 1.65 -8.08
CA GLY A 42 15.39 2.93 -8.80
C GLY A 42 14.11 3.75 -8.93
N GLY A 43 13.01 3.27 -8.35
CA GLY A 43 11.73 3.95 -8.30
C GLY A 43 10.81 3.29 -7.28
N VAL A 44 9.55 3.74 -7.24
CA VAL A 44 8.52 3.16 -6.37
C VAL A 44 7.39 2.62 -7.22
N ILE A 45 6.89 1.44 -6.87
CA ILE A 45 5.61 0.95 -7.37
C ILE A 45 4.58 1.20 -6.29
N ILE A 46 3.47 1.81 -6.68
CA ILE A 46 2.31 2.09 -5.83
C ILE A 46 1.13 1.32 -6.41
N ILE A 47 0.50 0.51 -5.57
CA ILE A 47 -0.65 -0.32 -5.91
C ILE A 47 -1.81 0.17 -5.06
N ASP A 48 -2.75 0.84 -5.71
CA ASP A 48 -3.99 1.25 -5.09
C ASP A 48 -5.06 0.19 -5.30
N VAL A 49 -5.60 -0.31 -4.20
CA VAL A 49 -6.74 -1.22 -4.20
C VAL A 49 -7.90 -0.49 -3.55
N SER A 50 -9.02 -0.45 -4.25
CA SER A 50 -10.28 0.08 -3.74
C SER A 50 -11.36 -0.97 -3.89
N GLU A 51 -12.22 -1.07 -2.88
CA GLU A 51 -13.38 -1.95 -2.95
C GLU A 51 -14.56 -1.29 -3.69
N PHE A 52 -15.07 -1.94 -4.73
CA PHE A 52 -16.30 -1.49 -5.38
C PHE A 52 -17.51 -2.02 -4.61
N ARG A 53 -18.09 -1.14 -3.78
CA ARG A 53 -19.14 -1.42 -2.77
C ARG A 53 -18.58 -2.23 -1.60
N ASP A 54 -19.16 -2.02 -0.42
CA ASP A 54 -18.77 -2.73 0.81
C ASP A 54 -18.99 -4.23 0.71
N GLN A 55 -17.92 -5.00 0.50
CA GLN A 55 -17.92 -6.46 0.55
C GLN A 55 -17.13 -6.98 1.75
N GLY A 56 -16.61 -6.09 2.61
CA GLY A 56 -15.82 -6.45 3.78
C GLY A 56 -14.44 -7.03 3.45
N LEU A 57 -13.88 -6.72 2.28
CA LEU A 57 -12.53 -7.13 1.90
C LEU A 57 -11.48 -6.24 2.57
N ASP A 58 -10.31 -6.80 2.89
CA ASP A 58 -9.14 -6.02 3.33
C ASP A 58 -8.36 -5.55 2.10
N GLU A 59 -8.56 -4.28 1.73
CA GLU A 59 -7.95 -3.70 0.53
C GLU A 59 -6.43 -3.61 0.67
N CYS A 60 -5.91 -3.41 1.88
CA CYS A 60 -4.47 -3.38 2.12
C CYS A 60 -3.85 -4.77 1.94
N ALA A 61 -4.49 -5.81 2.48
CA ALA A 61 -4.03 -7.18 2.26
C ALA A 61 -4.06 -7.55 0.76
N GLY A 62 -5.07 -7.09 0.03
CA GLY A 62 -5.14 -7.21 -1.42
C GLY A 62 -3.96 -6.52 -2.13
N GLY A 63 -3.67 -5.27 -1.76
CA GLY A 63 -2.55 -4.50 -2.31
C GLY A 63 -1.20 -5.15 -2.04
N VAL A 64 -0.98 -5.61 -0.80
CA VAL A 64 0.26 -6.31 -0.41
C VAL A 64 0.42 -7.61 -1.20
N LYS A 65 -0.64 -8.40 -1.38
CA LYS A 65 -0.58 -9.63 -2.18
C LYS A 65 -0.22 -9.37 -3.65
N ILE A 66 -0.72 -8.28 -4.23
CA ILE A 66 -0.33 -7.86 -5.59
C ILE A 66 1.15 -7.43 -5.60
N ALA A 67 1.59 -6.68 -4.58
CA ALA A 67 2.98 -6.25 -4.45
C ALA A 67 3.94 -7.45 -4.35
N GLU A 68 3.62 -8.45 -3.53
CA GLU A 68 4.37 -9.71 -3.42
C GLU A 68 4.48 -10.45 -4.76
N ALA A 69 3.42 -10.41 -5.57
CA ALA A 69 3.44 -11.02 -6.89
C ALA A 69 4.34 -10.25 -7.87
N ILE A 70 4.43 -8.92 -7.77
CA ILE A 70 5.19 -8.07 -8.71
C ILE A 70 6.67 -7.95 -8.32
N ALA A 71 6.97 -7.79 -7.03
CA ALA A 71 8.31 -7.43 -6.54
C ALA A 71 9.47 -8.32 -7.04
N PRO A 72 9.33 -9.66 -7.13
CA PRO A 72 10.41 -10.53 -7.62
C PRO A 72 10.77 -10.30 -9.09
N ARG A 73 9.92 -9.61 -9.86
CA ARG A 73 10.13 -9.29 -11.28
C ARG A 73 10.81 -7.94 -11.49
N MET A 74 10.94 -7.14 -10.43
CA MET A 74 11.50 -5.80 -10.52
C MET A 74 13.03 -5.81 -10.35
N PRO A 75 13.74 -4.83 -10.95
CA PRO A 75 15.16 -4.60 -10.66
C PRO A 75 15.41 -4.46 -9.15
N LYS A 76 16.59 -4.88 -8.67
CA LYS A 76 17.04 -4.60 -7.30
C LYS A 76 17.85 -3.33 -7.28
#